data_AF-A0A6J6UTL4-F1
#
_entry.id   AF-A0A6J6UTL4-F1
#
_cell.length_a   1.000
_cell.length_b   1.000
_cell.length_c   1.000
_cell.angle_alpha   90.00
_cell.angle_beta   90.00
_cell.angle_gamma   90.00
#
_symmetry.space_group_name_H-M   'P 1'
#
loop_
_entity.id
_entity.type
_entity.pdbx_description
1 polymer ?
#
loop_
_entity_poly.entity_id
_entity_poly.type
_entity_poly.pdbx_seq_one_letter_code
_entity_poly.pdbx_strand_id
1 'polypeptide(L)'
;MAKKLAAKKKADALKAAAKKKAELAKKLAAKKKADALKAAAKKKAELAKKEAAKKKIEAQKAAAAKKAAEAAKKKAKREAEIAKKKLAAERKKQQIIAQKEKLLAAKEKAKEKARIEAERLAAKAALEAERIAAREAKEAARLLALAEKEAAREAALRAKRKPEPPPRPPIIKTEFVDGLQATKEFDVKFLTSQREMLLEKRGLLTRQAVRLEDEAHALIEDVEMGDVQFDEEGGEGDTMVVERERDLMLSAQARQEVEEIDAALERLKTGEYGYSVHSGMPIPRERLKAIPWTTESVQERVGGIGR
;
A
#
# COMPACT_ATOMS: atom_id res chain seq x y z
N MET A 1 20.39 -188.00 36.92
CA MET A 1 19.53 -187.13 36.08
C MET A 1 19.30 -185.77 36.78
N ALA A 2 20.30 -185.10 37.33
CA ALA A 2 21.27 -184.19 36.69
C ALA A 2 20.63 -183.06 35.84
N LYS A 3 20.71 -181.82 36.35
CA LYS A 3 20.54 -180.54 35.62
C LYS A 3 19.22 -180.33 34.86
N LYS A 4 18.21 -179.76 35.54
CA LYS A 4 17.24 -178.77 35.02
C LYS A 4 16.00 -178.80 35.91
N LEU A 5 15.88 -177.85 36.84
CA LEU A 5 14.60 -177.26 37.33
C LEU A 5 14.80 -176.37 38.57
N ALA A 6 16.01 -176.23 39.12
CA ALA A 6 16.36 -175.22 40.12
C ALA A 6 16.78 -173.84 39.53
N ALA A 7 16.68 -173.66 38.21
CA ALA A 7 17.19 -172.49 37.48
C ALA A 7 16.11 -171.53 36.94
N LYS A 8 14.83 -171.63 37.36
CA LYS A 8 13.74 -170.86 36.74
C LYS A 8 12.85 -170.01 37.66
N LYS A 9 13.24 -169.73 38.91
CA LYS A 9 12.57 -168.67 39.73
C LYS A 9 13.51 -167.67 40.41
N LYS A 10 14.84 -167.90 40.42
CA LYS A 10 15.83 -166.86 40.77
C LYS A 10 16.05 -165.81 39.66
N ALA A 11 15.48 -166.01 38.47
CA ALA A 11 15.58 -165.06 37.34
C ALA A 11 14.55 -163.91 37.38
N ASP A 12 13.45 -164.04 38.14
CA ASP A 12 12.39 -163.02 38.18
C ASP A 12 12.53 -162.03 39.35
N ALA A 13 13.28 -162.39 40.41
CA ALA A 13 13.57 -161.47 41.52
C ALA A 13 14.67 -160.43 41.20
N LEU A 14 15.56 -160.69 40.24
CA LEU A 14 16.66 -159.78 39.88
C LEU A 14 16.27 -158.71 38.83
N LYS A 15 15.17 -158.90 38.09
CA LYS A 15 14.66 -157.90 37.13
C LYS A 15 13.76 -156.82 37.75
N ALA A 16 13.20 -157.05 38.94
CA ALA A 16 12.42 -156.05 39.69
C ALA A 16 13.29 -155.02 40.44
N ALA A 17 14.52 -155.38 40.83
CA ALA A 17 15.43 -154.48 41.56
C ALA A 17 16.17 -153.48 40.64
N ALA A 18 16.37 -153.81 39.36
CA ALA A 18 17.06 -152.94 38.40
C ALA A 18 16.19 -151.76 37.91
N LYS A 19 14.86 -151.91 37.87
CA LYS A 19 13.93 -150.84 37.43
C LYS A 19 13.72 -149.74 38.48
N LYS A 20 13.82 -150.04 39.79
CA LYS A 20 13.71 -149.03 40.86
C LYS A 20 14.96 -148.17 41.05
N LYS A 21 16.16 -148.66 40.70
CA LYS A 21 17.40 -147.86 40.75
C LYS A 21 17.53 -146.86 39.58
N ALA A 22 16.90 -147.11 38.45
CA ALA A 22 16.92 -146.21 37.29
C ALA A 22 15.99 -144.98 37.44
N GLU A 23 14.92 -145.06 38.25
CA GLU A 23 13.98 -143.95 38.45
C GLU A 23 14.46 -142.92 39.50
N LEU A 24 15.21 -143.35 40.52
CA LEU A 24 15.77 -142.47 41.55
C LEU A 24 16.94 -141.60 41.04
N ALA A 25 17.68 -142.07 40.04
CA ALA A 25 18.77 -141.30 39.43
C ALA A 25 18.27 -140.12 38.57
N LYS A 26 17.09 -140.22 37.95
CA LYS A 26 16.49 -139.11 37.17
C LYS A 26 15.91 -137.99 38.05
N LYS A 27 15.42 -138.28 39.26
CA LYS A 27 14.90 -137.26 40.19
C LYS A 27 15.99 -136.41 40.86
N LEU A 28 17.19 -136.95 41.07
CA LEU A 28 18.32 -136.20 41.65
C LEU A 28 19.02 -135.24 40.66
N ALA A 29 18.96 -135.53 39.36
CA ALA A 29 19.50 -134.65 38.32
C ALA A 29 18.63 -133.40 38.06
N ALA A 30 17.31 -133.48 38.28
CA ALA A 30 16.40 -132.35 38.12
C ALA A 30 16.50 -131.30 39.26
N LYS A 31 16.85 -131.73 40.48
CA LYS A 31 16.94 -130.83 41.64
C LYS A 31 18.19 -129.93 41.59
N LYS A 32 19.34 -130.43 41.12
CA LYS A 32 20.59 -129.64 41.01
C LYS A 32 20.56 -128.55 39.92
N LYS A 33 19.73 -128.67 38.88
CA LYS A 33 19.57 -127.61 37.85
C LYS A 33 18.67 -126.45 38.31
N ALA A 34 17.75 -126.67 39.24
CA ALA A 34 16.86 -125.62 39.74
C ALA A 34 17.55 -124.66 40.74
N ASP A 35 18.49 -125.16 41.55
CA ASP A 35 19.18 -124.35 42.56
C ASP A 35 20.27 -123.44 41.96
N ALA A 36 20.88 -123.82 40.83
CA ALA A 36 21.88 -123.00 40.13
C ALA A 36 21.27 -121.73 39.47
N LEU A 37 20.02 -121.79 39.01
CA LEU A 37 19.34 -120.65 38.37
C LEU A 37 18.87 -119.58 39.37
N LYS A 38 18.56 -119.96 40.62
CA LYS A 38 18.14 -119.00 41.66
C LYS A 38 19.30 -118.18 42.24
N ALA A 39 20.53 -118.71 42.26
CA ALA A 39 21.70 -118.00 42.75
C ALA A 39 22.18 -116.89 41.78
N ALA A 40 22.06 -117.10 40.46
CA ALA A 40 22.44 -116.11 39.45
C ALA A 40 21.50 -114.89 39.39
N ALA A 41 20.21 -115.06 39.68
CA ALA A 41 19.23 -113.98 39.66
C ALA A 41 19.42 -112.98 40.83
N LYS A 42 19.85 -113.44 42.01
CA LYS A 42 19.99 -112.59 43.21
C LYS A 42 21.18 -111.62 43.11
N LYS A 43 22.31 -112.03 42.52
CA LYS A 43 23.49 -111.15 42.33
C LYS A 43 23.28 -110.03 41.31
N LYS A 44 22.45 -110.27 40.28
CA LYS A 44 22.16 -109.28 39.24
C LYS A 44 21.25 -108.14 39.75
N ALA A 45 20.40 -108.42 40.74
CA ALA A 45 19.50 -107.42 41.33
C ALA A 45 20.18 -106.44 42.30
N GLU A 46 21.29 -106.81 42.93
CA GLU A 46 21.97 -105.95 43.91
C GLU A 46 22.88 -104.89 43.26
N LEU A 47 23.57 -105.26 42.17
CA LEU A 47 24.41 -104.34 41.38
C LEU A 47 23.57 -103.23 40.72
N ALA A 48 22.37 -103.56 40.22
CA ALA A 48 21.46 -102.58 39.63
C ALA A 48 20.97 -101.51 40.62
N LYS A 49 20.84 -101.85 41.91
CA LYS A 49 20.41 -100.88 42.94
C LYS A 49 21.51 -99.87 43.32
N LYS A 50 22.78 -100.27 43.33
CA LYS A 50 23.90 -99.38 43.68
C LYS A 50 24.22 -98.36 42.58
N GLU A 51 24.11 -98.74 41.30
CA GLU A 51 24.27 -97.78 40.20
C GLU A 51 23.13 -96.76 40.12
N ALA A 52 21.90 -97.17 40.43
CA ALA A 52 20.74 -96.27 40.46
C ALA A 52 20.86 -95.18 41.54
N ALA A 53 21.48 -95.49 42.69
CA ALA A 53 21.68 -94.52 43.78
C ALA A 53 22.75 -93.47 43.45
N LYS A 54 23.88 -93.85 42.83
CA LYS A 54 24.94 -92.90 42.43
C LYS A 54 24.45 -91.90 41.36
N LYS A 55 23.71 -92.38 40.35
CA LYS A 55 23.14 -91.51 39.30
C LYS A 55 22.14 -90.47 39.83
N LYS A 56 21.41 -90.79 40.92
CA LYS A 56 20.47 -89.83 41.54
C LYS A 56 21.16 -88.67 42.25
N ILE A 57 22.28 -88.92 42.95
CA ILE A 57 23.01 -87.88 43.70
C ILE A 57 23.74 -86.92 42.75
N GLU A 58 24.31 -87.45 41.67
CA GLU A 58 24.99 -86.65 40.65
C GLU A 58 24.01 -85.77 39.86
N ALA A 59 22.81 -86.29 39.56
CA ALA A 59 21.72 -85.52 38.94
C ALA A 59 21.23 -84.36 39.84
N GLN A 60 21.17 -84.54 41.16
CA GLN A 60 20.74 -83.49 42.09
C GLN A 60 21.78 -82.36 42.22
N LYS A 61 23.08 -82.68 42.25
CA LYS A 61 24.15 -81.66 42.28
C LYS A 61 24.22 -80.87 40.97
N ALA A 62 24.04 -81.52 39.82
CA ALA A 62 23.98 -80.85 38.53
C ALA A 62 22.75 -79.92 38.40
N ALA A 63 21.61 -80.30 38.99
CA ALA A 63 20.40 -79.46 39.01
C ALA A 63 20.56 -78.21 39.91
N ALA A 64 21.23 -78.33 41.05
CA ALA A 64 21.50 -77.20 41.95
C ALA A 64 22.48 -76.19 41.32
N ALA A 65 23.55 -76.66 40.68
CA ALA A 65 24.52 -75.79 39.99
C ALA A 65 23.90 -75.04 38.80
N LYS A 66 23.01 -75.69 38.03
CA LYS A 66 22.28 -75.03 36.93
C LYS A 66 21.36 -73.92 37.44
N LYS A 67 20.63 -74.14 38.54
CA LYS A 67 19.74 -73.11 39.13
C LYS A 67 20.52 -71.90 39.67
N ALA A 68 21.67 -72.11 40.30
CA ALA A 68 22.53 -71.02 40.77
C ALA A 68 23.12 -70.19 39.61
N ALA A 69 23.59 -70.85 38.56
CA ALA A 69 24.11 -70.18 37.36
C ALA A 69 23.02 -69.40 36.60
N GLU A 70 21.79 -69.91 36.55
CA GLU A 70 20.65 -69.24 35.93
C GLU A 70 20.21 -68.00 36.72
N ALA A 71 20.19 -68.09 38.06
CA ALA A 71 19.89 -66.95 38.93
C ALA A 71 20.93 -65.82 38.79
N ALA A 72 22.23 -66.15 38.74
CA ALA A 72 23.30 -65.19 38.54
C ALA A 72 23.21 -64.50 37.16
N LYS A 73 22.93 -65.26 36.09
CA LYS A 73 22.71 -64.70 34.75
C LYS A 73 21.48 -63.78 34.69
N LYS A 74 20.40 -64.12 35.40
CA LYS A 74 19.18 -63.29 35.47
C LYS A 74 19.41 -61.99 36.23
N LYS A 75 20.20 -62.01 37.32
CA LYS A 75 20.60 -60.81 38.08
C LYS A 75 21.50 -59.90 37.24
N ALA A 76 22.54 -60.44 36.60
CA ALA A 76 23.44 -59.69 35.72
C ALA A 76 22.70 -59.06 34.52
N LYS A 77 21.75 -59.77 33.91
CA LYS A 77 20.90 -59.21 32.84
C LYS A 77 20.03 -58.05 33.32
N ARG A 78 19.43 -58.15 34.52
CA ARG A 78 18.62 -57.07 35.10
C ARG A 78 19.46 -55.84 35.45
N GLU A 79 20.64 -56.03 36.02
CA GLU A 79 21.57 -54.93 36.33
C GLU A 79 22.07 -54.25 35.05
N ALA A 80 22.40 -55.01 34.01
CA ALA A 80 22.77 -54.47 32.69
C ALA A 80 21.61 -53.70 32.03
N GLU A 81 20.37 -54.18 32.15
CA GLU A 81 19.19 -53.49 31.62
C GLU A 81 18.92 -52.16 32.34
N ILE A 82 19.06 -52.13 33.67
CA ILE A 82 18.92 -50.92 34.48
C ILE A 82 20.03 -49.91 34.16
N ALA A 83 21.28 -50.37 34.03
CA ALA A 83 22.40 -49.51 33.62
C ALA A 83 22.18 -48.93 32.22
N LYS A 84 21.69 -49.73 31.26
CA LYS A 84 21.34 -49.27 29.91
C LYS A 84 20.21 -48.24 29.92
N LYS A 85 19.18 -48.44 30.75
CA LYS A 85 18.07 -47.49 30.93
C LYS A 85 18.54 -46.17 31.54
N LYS A 86 19.44 -46.19 32.53
CA LYS A 86 20.03 -44.99 33.14
C LYS A 86 20.89 -44.21 32.13
N LEU A 87 21.76 -44.89 31.40
CA LEU A 87 22.59 -44.27 30.35
C LEU A 87 21.75 -43.68 29.22
N ALA A 88 20.68 -44.37 28.81
CA ALA A 88 19.74 -43.86 27.81
C ALA A 88 18.97 -42.62 28.31
N ALA A 89 18.57 -42.59 29.58
CA ALA A 89 17.92 -41.43 30.20
C ALA A 89 18.87 -40.23 30.30
N GLU A 90 20.13 -40.45 30.66
CA GLU A 90 21.15 -39.40 30.73
C GLU A 90 21.51 -38.84 29.35
N ARG A 91 21.68 -39.72 28.34
CA ARG A 91 21.87 -39.29 26.95
C ARG A 91 20.68 -38.49 26.42
N LYS A 92 19.44 -38.87 26.73
CA LYS A 92 18.24 -38.09 26.38
C LYS A 92 18.24 -36.71 27.04
N LYS A 93 18.61 -36.62 28.32
CA LYS A 93 18.75 -35.33 29.02
C LYS A 93 19.81 -34.44 28.38
N GLN A 94 20.99 -35.00 28.08
CA GLN A 94 22.06 -34.28 27.38
C GLN A 94 21.64 -33.82 25.98
N GLN A 95 20.90 -34.64 25.23
CA GLN A 95 20.36 -34.25 23.92
C GLN A 95 19.36 -33.11 24.03
N ILE A 96 18.47 -33.11 25.04
CA ILE A 96 17.51 -32.03 25.25
C ILE A 96 18.23 -30.73 25.63
N ILE A 97 19.25 -30.79 26.49
CA ILE A 97 20.06 -29.62 26.86
C ILE A 97 20.79 -29.08 25.63
N ALA A 98 21.48 -29.93 24.88
CA ALA A 98 22.17 -29.54 23.65
C ALA A 98 21.23 -28.98 22.57
N GLN A 99 20.00 -29.52 22.45
CA GLN A 99 18.98 -28.96 21.55
C GLN A 99 18.50 -27.59 22.01
N LYS A 100 18.27 -27.39 23.32
CA LYS A 100 17.87 -26.09 23.88
C LYS A 100 18.96 -25.03 23.70
N GLU A 101 20.23 -25.37 23.95
CA GLU A 101 21.36 -24.47 23.75
C GLU A 101 21.52 -24.07 22.27
N LYS A 102 21.38 -25.02 21.34
CA LYS A 102 21.39 -24.73 19.90
C LYS A 102 20.26 -23.79 19.49
N LEU A 103 19.06 -23.98 20.03
CA LEU A 103 17.91 -23.10 19.75
C LEU A 103 18.11 -21.69 20.33
N LEU A 104 18.67 -21.58 21.54
CA LEU A 104 19.01 -20.29 22.15
C LEU A 104 20.08 -19.56 21.36
N ALA A 105 21.18 -20.24 20.99
CA ALA A 105 22.24 -19.67 20.16
C ALA A 105 21.74 -19.27 18.76
N ALA A 106 20.84 -20.07 18.15
CA ALA A 106 20.22 -19.71 16.87
C ALA A 106 19.30 -18.48 17.01
N LYS A 107 18.54 -18.39 18.11
CA LYS A 107 17.66 -17.25 18.40
C LYS A 107 18.46 -15.97 18.66
N GLU A 108 19.58 -16.04 19.37
CA GLU A 108 20.47 -14.89 19.59
C GLU A 108 21.12 -14.42 18.29
N LYS A 109 21.65 -15.34 17.47
CA LYS A 109 22.20 -15.00 16.14
C LYS A 109 21.14 -14.40 15.22
N ALA A 110 19.90 -14.86 15.27
CA ALA A 110 18.80 -14.30 14.50
C ALA A 110 18.44 -12.88 15.00
N LYS A 111 18.40 -12.67 16.31
CA LYS A 111 18.18 -11.33 16.91
C LYS A 111 19.29 -10.34 16.57
N GLU A 112 20.54 -10.78 16.62
CA GLU A 112 21.69 -9.94 16.28
C GLU A 112 21.68 -9.55 14.80
N LYS A 113 21.41 -10.50 13.90
CA LYS A 113 21.24 -10.21 12.47
C LYS A 113 20.08 -9.22 12.21
N ALA A 114 18.93 -9.43 12.86
CA ALA A 114 17.80 -8.52 12.75
C ALA A 114 18.12 -7.12 13.28
N ARG A 115 18.91 -7.00 14.36
CA ARG A 115 19.36 -5.72 14.90
C ARG A 115 20.29 -4.99 13.92
N ILE A 116 21.28 -5.70 13.36
CA ILE A 116 22.22 -5.12 12.38
C ILE A 116 21.48 -4.67 11.12
N GLU A 117 20.51 -5.44 10.65
CA GLU A 117 19.69 -5.07 9.48
C GLU A 117 18.79 -3.87 9.78
N ALA A 118 18.15 -3.83 10.95
CA ALA A 118 17.35 -2.68 11.39
C ALA A 118 18.20 -1.40 11.52
N GLU A 119 19.40 -1.50 12.08
CA GLU A 119 20.35 -0.37 12.20
C GLU A 119 20.81 0.11 10.82
N ARG A 120 21.10 -0.81 9.88
CA ARG A 120 21.44 -0.45 8.51
C ARG A 120 20.30 0.24 7.77
N LEU A 121 19.05 -0.20 7.97
CA LEU A 121 17.88 0.44 7.39
C LEU A 121 17.62 1.82 8.01
N ALA A 122 17.78 1.95 9.33
CA ALA A 122 17.68 3.23 10.01
C ALA A 122 18.75 4.23 9.53
N ALA A 123 20.00 3.77 9.34
CA ALA A 123 21.08 4.61 8.79
C ALA A 123 20.80 5.05 7.35
N LYS A 124 20.26 4.17 6.50
CA LYS A 124 19.85 4.52 5.13
C LYS A 124 18.70 5.53 5.13
N ALA A 125 17.69 5.32 5.97
CA ALA A 125 16.55 6.23 6.10
C ALA A 125 16.99 7.61 6.62
N ALA A 126 17.92 7.66 7.58
CA ALA A 126 18.49 8.92 8.08
C ALA A 126 19.24 9.69 6.98
N LEU A 127 20.06 9.00 6.18
CA LEU A 127 20.79 9.61 5.06
C LEU A 127 19.82 10.11 3.97
N GLU A 128 18.75 9.36 3.68
CA GLU A 128 17.73 9.78 2.74
C GLU A 128 16.94 11.00 3.25
N ALA A 129 16.57 11.03 4.54
CA ALA A 129 15.92 12.17 5.16
C ALA A 129 16.81 13.43 5.12
N GLU A 130 18.11 13.29 5.39
CA GLU A 130 19.07 14.40 5.28
C GLU A 130 19.17 14.92 3.83
N ARG A 131 19.17 14.01 2.84
CA ARG A 131 19.17 14.41 1.42
C ARG A 131 17.89 15.12 1.00
N ILE A 132 16.73 14.72 1.53
CA ILE A 132 15.45 15.38 1.28
C ILE A 132 15.46 16.77 1.92
N ALA A 133 15.83 16.88 3.20
CA ALA A 133 15.94 18.16 3.91
C ALA A 133 16.92 19.12 3.20
N ALA A 134 18.05 18.62 2.69
CA ALA A 134 18.99 19.43 1.93
C ALA A 134 18.44 19.91 0.57
N ARG A 135 17.56 19.13 -0.08
CA ARG A 135 16.87 19.54 -1.31
C ARG A 135 15.81 20.59 -1.02
N GLU A 136 15.00 20.38 0.01
CA GLU A 136 13.96 21.31 0.46
C GLU A 136 14.58 22.64 0.90
N ALA A 137 15.70 22.61 1.65
CA ALA A 137 16.41 23.83 2.03
C ALA A 137 16.96 24.60 0.81
N LYS A 138 17.47 23.90 -0.21
CA LYS A 138 17.92 24.53 -1.47
C LYS A 138 16.76 25.13 -2.27
N GLU A 139 15.62 24.44 -2.29
CA GLU A 139 14.41 24.93 -2.96
C GLU A 139 13.84 26.17 -2.24
N ALA A 140 13.74 26.13 -0.92
CA ALA A 140 13.32 27.27 -0.11
C ALA A 140 14.24 28.48 -0.32
N ALA A 141 15.57 28.28 -0.33
CA ALA A 141 16.53 29.36 -0.63
C ALA A 141 16.35 29.93 -2.04
N ARG A 142 16.04 29.08 -3.04
CA ARG A 142 15.76 29.53 -4.41
C ARG A 142 14.47 30.35 -4.47
N LEU A 143 13.42 29.94 -3.76
CA LEU A 143 12.14 30.67 -3.70
C LEU A 143 12.31 32.03 -3.02
N LEU A 144 13.06 32.10 -1.91
CA LEU A 144 13.38 33.38 -1.26
C LEU A 144 14.15 34.32 -2.20
N ALA A 145 15.16 33.81 -2.91
CA ALA A 145 15.91 34.62 -3.87
C ALA A 145 15.05 35.09 -5.07
N LEU A 146 14.03 34.32 -5.48
CA LEU A 146 13.07 34.76 -6.48
C LEU A 146 12.15 35.85 -5.93
N ALA A 147 11.62 35.67 -4.71
CA ALA A 147 10.78 36.66 -4.05
C ALA A 147 11.52 38.00 -3.84
N GLU A 148 12.80 37.97 -3.44
CA GLU A 148 13.63 39.17 -3.33
C GLU A 148 13.83 39.88 -4.67
N LYS A 149 14.05 39.12 -5.76
CA LYS A 149 14.15 39.69 -7.12
C LYS A 149 12.84 40.31 -7.59
N GLU A 150 11.71 39.67 -7.30
CA GLU A 150 10.39 40.22 -7.61
C GLU A 150 10.11 41.48 -6.81
N ALA A 151 10.38 41.49 -5.50
CA ALA A 151 10.26 42.66 -4.66
C ALA A 151 11.16 43.81 -5.14
N ALA A 152 12.40 43.52 -5.58
CA ALA A 152 13.29 44.51 -6.17
C ALA A 152 12.75 45.07 -7.50
N ARG A 153 12.17 44.21 -8.35
CA ARG A 153 11.51 44.63 -9.60
C ARG A 153 10.30 45.51 -9.33
N GLU A 154 9.48 45.16 -8.34
CA GLU A 154 8.33 45.95 -7.93
C GLU A 154 8.75 47.30 -7.33
N ALA A 155 9.77 47.31 -6.48
CA ALA A 155 10.34 48.54 -5.93
C ALA A 155 10.90 49.45 -7.05
N ALA A 156 11.57 48.87 -8.06
CA ALA A 156 12.03 49.62 -9.22
C ALA A 156 10.88 50.17 -10.07
N LEU A 157 9.79 49.42 -10.25
CA LEU A 157 8.57 49.90 -10.89
C LEU A 157 7.91 51.04 -10.08
N ARG A 158 7.88 50.92 -8.76
CA ARG A 158 7.35 51.95 -7.86
C ARG A 158 8.22 53.21 -7.88
N ALA A 159 9.54 53.09 -7.94
CA ALA A 159 10.45 54.22 -8.09
C ALA A 159 10.30 54.92 -9.45
N LYS A 160 9.90 54.18 -10.50
CA LYS A 160 9.59 54.73 -11.83
C LYS A 160 8.18 55.35 -11.93
N ARG A 161 7.26 55.03 -11.01
CA ARG A 161 5.95 55.69 -10.97
C ARG A 161 6.14 57.14 -10.55
N LYS A 162 5.69 58.07 -11.40
CA LYS A 162 5.65 59.51 -11.09
C LYS A 162 4.84 59.73 -9.80
N PRO A 163 5.18 60.74 -8.98
CA PRO A 163 4.41 61.08 -7.78
C PRO A 163 2.93 61.26 -8.14
N GLU A 164 2.04 60.79 -7.26
CA GLU A 164 0.59 60.91 -7.46
C GLU A 164 0.23 62.38 -7.76
N PRO A 165 -0.62 62.61 -8.77
CA PRO A 165 -1.05 63.96 -9.11
C PRO A 165 -1.70 64.63 -7.87
N PRO A 166 -1.51 65.94 -7.69
CA PRO A 166 -2.00 66.65 -6.52
C PRO A 166 -3.50 66.40 -6.31
N PRO A 167 -3.96 66.30 -5.05
CA PRO A 167 -5.36 66.03 -4.74
C PRO A 167 -6.25 67.10 -5.38
N ARG A 168 -7.32 66.66 -6.06
CA ARG A 168 -8.26 67.54 -6.76
C ARG A 168 -8.84 68.57 -5.79
N PRO A 169 -8.99 69.85 -6.19
CA PRO A 169 -9.62 70.85 -5.35
C PRO A 169 -11.06 70.43 -5.01
N PRO A 170 -11.52 70.62 -3.76
CA PRO A 170 -12.88 70.25 -3.37
C PRO A 170 -13.90 71.15 -4.06
N ILE A 171 -14.87 70.55 -4.77
CA ILE A 171 -15.97 71.27 -5.42
C ILE A 171 -16.94 71.75 -4.34
N ILE A 172 -17.11 73.07 -4.21
CA ILE A 172 -18.04 73.67 -3.26
C ILE A 172 -19.44 73.66 -3.89
N LYS A 173 -20.23 72.67 -3.49
CA LYS A 173 -21.63 72.49 -3.90
C LYS A 173 -22.51 73.48 -3.15
N THR A 174 -23.39 74.18 -3.86
CA THR A 174 -24.30 75.16 -3.27
C THR A 174 -25.71 74.57 -3.15
N GLU A 175 -26.65 75.06 -3.94
CA GLU A 175 -28.08 74.73 -3.84
C GLU A 175 -28.44 73.65 -4.86
N PHE A 176 -29.28 72.70 -4.44
CA PHE A 176 -29.86 71.69 -5.32
C PHE A 176 -31.28 72.12 -5.69
N VAL A 177 -31.47 72.49 -6.96
CA VAL A 177 -32.75 73.03 -7.46
C VAL A 177 -33.11 72.31 -8.76
N ASP A 178 -34.33 71.79 -8.85
CA ASP A 178 -34.89 71.14 -10.06
C ASP A 178 -34.03 69.98 -10.63
N GLY A 179 -33.42 69.19 -9.74
CA GLY A 179 -32.55 68.08 -10.12
C GLY A 179 -31.16 68.51 -10.61
N LEU A 180 -30.84 69.80 -10.53
CA LEU A 180 -29.55 70.38 -10.86
C LEU A 180 -28.83 70.81 -9.59
N GLN A 181 -27.55 70.44 -9.47
CA GLN A 181 -26.71 70.90 -8.38
C GLN A 181 -25.86 72.07 -8.83
N ALA A 182 -26.13 73.25 -8.29
CA ALA A 182 -25.35 74.44 -8.54
C ALA A 182 -24.01 74.40 -7.78
N THR A 183 -23.04 75.13 -8.30
CA THR A 183 -21.72 75.29 -7.69
C THR A 183 -21.31 76.75 -7.68
N LYS A 184 -20.25 77.08 -6.95
CA LYS A 184 -19.76 78.47 -6.84
C LYS A 184 -19.47 79.11 -8.20
N GLU A 185 -19.00 78.32 -9.16
CA GLU A 185 -18.60 78.79 -10.48
C GLU A 185 -19.74 78.78 -11.53
N PHE A 186 -20.83 78.03 -11.30
CA PHE A 186 -21.94 77.85 -12.27
C PHE A 186 -23.32 78.08 -11.64
N ASP A 187 -24.05 79.05 -12.20
CA ASP A 187 -25.41 79.45 -11.78
C ASP A 187 -26.49 78.49 -12.33
N VAL A 188 -27.61 78.33 -11.60
CA VAL A 188 -28.75 77.49 -11.96
C VAL A 188 -29.32 77.86 -13.34
N LYS A 189 -29.39 79.15 -13.67
CA LYS A 189 -29.84 79.62 -15.00
C LYS A 189 -28.94 79.10 -16.12
N PHE A 190 -27.63 79.10 -15.88
CA PHE A 190 -26.67 78.58 -16.84
C PHE A 190 -26.83 77.06 -16.98
N LEU A 191 -26.88 76.32 -15.87
CA LEU A 191 -27.06 74.86 -15.89
C LEU A 191 -28.36 74.41 -16.57
N THR A 192 -29.44 75.17 -16.39
CA THR A 192 -30.73 74.92 -17.07
C THR A 192 -30.57 75.06 -18.59
N SER A 193 -29.94 76.14 -19.07
CA SER A 193 -29.66 76.34 -20.50
C SER A 193 -28.76 75.25 -21.09
N GLN A 194 -27.78 74.75 -20.30
CA GLN A 194 -26.91 73.67 -20.73
C GLN A 194 -27.65 72.33 -20.78
N ARG A 195 -28.54 72.06 -19.83
CA ARG A 195 -29.39 70.85 -19.82
C ARG A 195 -30.28 70.80 -21.06
N GLU A 196 -30.91 71.91 -21.43
CA GLU A 196 -31.74 71.99 -22.64
C GLU A 196 -30.92 71.71 -23.90
N MET A 197 -29.75 72.35 -24.03
CA MET A 197 -28.84 72.13 -25.15
C MET A 197 -28.35 70.67 -25.24
N LEU A 198 -28.03 70.04 -24.11
CA LEU A 198 -27.64 68.63 -24.05
C LEU A 198 -28.78 67.71 -24.49
N LEU A 199 -30.01 67.95 -24.04
CA LEU A 199 -31.18 67.15 -24.43
C LEU A 199 -31.49 67.27 -25.92
N GLU A 200 -31.39 68.48 -26.47
CA GLU A 200 -31.54 68.72 -27.91
C GLU A 200 -30.46 67.97 -28.71
N LYS A 201 -29.20 68.10 -28.30
CA LYS A 201 -28.07 67.41 -28.94
C LYS A 201 -28.19 65.90 -28.86
N ARG A 202 -28.61 65.36 -27.71
CA ARG A 202 -28.88 63.93 -27.56
C ARG A 202 -29.90 63.46 -28.58
N GLY A 203 -31.04 64.15 -28.68
CA GLY A 203 -32.09 63.79 -29.64
C GLY A 203 -31.62 63.83 -31.10
N LEU A 204 -30.79 64.82 -31.45
CA LEU A 204 -30.21 64.92 -32.78
C LEU A 204 -29.24 63.77 -33.08
N LEU A 205 -28.29 63.49 -32.18
CA LEU A 205 -27.28 62.45 -32.37
C LEU A 205 -27.88 61.04 -32.34
N THR A 206 -28.88 60.79 -31.50
CA THR A 206 -29.61 59.50 -31.51
C THR A 206 -30.28 59.25 -32.85
N ARG A 207 -30.95 60.26 -33.42
CA ARG A 207 -31.57 60.14 -34.77
C ARG A 207 -30.50 59.95 -35.85
N GLN A 208 -29.38 60.65 -35.75
CA GLN A 208 -28.27 60.52 -36.69
C GLN A 208 -27.65 59.12 -36.65
N ALA A 209 -27.43 58.56 -35.46
CA ALA A 209 -26.89 57.21 -35.28
C ALA A 209 -27.81 56.15 -35.91
N VAL A 210 -29.11 56.19 -35.60
CA VAL A 210 -30.09 55.26 -36.16
C VAL A 210 -30.12 55.37 -37.69
N ARG A 211 -30.18 56.60 -38.23
CA ARG A 211 -30.17 56.80 -39.69
C ARG A 211 -28.92 56.23 -40.36
N LEU A 212 -27.73 56.47 -39.81
CA LEU A 212 -26.47 55.97 -40.38
C LEU A 212 -26.36 54.43 -40.32
N GLU A 213 -26.90 53.82 -39.26
CA GLU A 213 -27.01 52.37 -39.19
C GLU A 213 -27.98 51.80 -40.20
N ASP A 214 -29.16 52.40 -40.33
CA ASP A 214 -30.14 51.97 -41.33
C ASP A 214 -29.58 52.10 -42.75
N GLU A 215 -28.86 53.19 -43.05
CA GLU A 215 -28.12 53.40 -44.32
C GLU A 215 -27.05 52.30 -44.52
N ALA A 216 -26.25 52.00 -43.51
CA ALA A 216 -25.24 50.94 -43.56
C ALA A 216 -25.85 49.52 -43.71
N HIS A 217 -27.05 49.29 -43.18
CA HIS A 217 -27.77 48.02 -43.30
C HIS A 217 -28.42 47.87 -44.68
N ALA A 218 -29.00 48.94 -45.23
CA ALA A 218 -29.56 48.94 -46.59
C ALA A 218 -28.51 48.58 -47.65
N LEU A 219 -27.27 49.05 -47.48
CA LEU A 219 -26.15 48.67 -48.37
C LEU A 219 -25.84 47.16 -48.35
N ILE A 220 -26.18 46.43 -47.29
CA ILE A 220 -26.03 44.96 -47.26
C ILE A 220 -27.16 44.30 -48.05
N GLU A 221 -28.39 44.76 -47.84
CA GLU A 221 -29.57 44.21 -48.51
C GLU A 221 -29.46 44.40 -50.03
N ASP A 222 -28.96 45.55 -50.49
CA ASP A 222 -28.71 45.83 -51.92
C ASP A 222 -27.65 44.89 -52.52
N VAL A 223 -26.63 44.51 -51.75
CA VAL A 223 -25.57 43.57 -52.19
C VAL A 223 -26.04 42.11 -52.17
N GLU A 224 -26.95 41.74 -51.28
CA GLU A 224 -27.46 40.36 -51.15
C GLU A 224 -28.55 40.03 -52.20
N MET A 225 -29.24 41.03 -52.76
CA MET A 225 -30.40 40.81 -53.64
C MET A 225 -30.13 40.78 -55.16
N GLY A 226 -28.94 41.08 -55.65
CA GLY A 226 -28.69 41.19 -57.09
C GLY A 226 -27.28 40.79 -57.53
N ASP A 227 -27.20 39.69 -58.28
CA ASP A 227 -26.10 39.26 -59.15
C ASP A 227 -24.87 40.18 -59.17
N VAL A 228 -23.90 39.91 -58.30
CA VAL A 228 -22.49 40.26 -58.60
C VAL A 228 -22.06 39.40 -59.79
N GLN A 229 -22.41 39.83 -61.01
CA GLN A 229 -21.74 39.36 -62.21
C GLN A 229 -20.28 39.80 -62.07
N PHE A 230 -19.43 38.87 -61.64
CA PHE A 230 -17.97 38.99 -61.71
C PHE A 230 -17.56 38.99 -63.17
N ASP A 231 -17.89 40.05 -63.90
CA ASP A 231 -17.22 40.39 -65.15
C ASP A 231 -16.20 41.50 -64.88
N GLU A 232 -15.26 41.70 -65.81
CA GLU A 232 -13.95 42.36 -65.64
C GLU A 232 -13.96 43.83 -65.12
N GLU A 233 -15.12 44.40 -64.79
CA GLU A 233 -15.37 45.70 -64.15
C GLU A 233 -15.79 45.56 -62.66
N GLY A 234 -15.38 44.49 -61.98
CA GLY A 234 -15.74 44.17 -60.59
C GLY A 234 -15.10 45.01 -59.46
N GLY A 235 -15.10 46.33 -59.60
CA GLY A 235 -14.56 47.27 -58.59
C GLY A 235 -15.60 47.89 -57.64
N GLU A 236 -16.89 47.84 -57.96
CA GLU A 236 -17.94 48.56 -57.23
C GLU A 236 -18.29 47.94 -55.85
N GLY A 237 -18.06 46.63 -55.69
CA GLY A 237 -18.27 45.95 -54.39
C GLY A 237 -17.29 46.43 -53.31
N ASP A 238 -16.06 46.80 -53.67
CA ASP A 238 -15.05 47.31 -52.74
C ASP A 238 -15.44 48.72 -52.22
N THR A 239 -16.01 49.55 -53.09
CA THR A 239 -16.51 50.89 -52.69
C THR A 239 -17.69 50.81 -51.72
N MET A 240 -18.63 49.87 -51.93
CA MET A 240 -19.78 49.69 -51.03
C MET A 240 -19.38 49.22 -49.64
N VAL A 241 -18.35 48.36 -49.53
CA VAL A 241 -17.80 47.91 -48.24
C VAL A 241 -17.19 49.09 -47.49
N VAL A 242 -16.40 49.94 -48.16
CA VAL A 242 -15.78 51.13 -47.55
C VAL A 242 -16.85 52.13 -47.09
N GLU A 243 -17.89 52.37 -47.89
CA GLU A 243 -19.00 53.27 -47.53
C GLU A 243 -19.76 52.74 -46.30
N ARG A 244 -20.07 51.45 -46.28
CA ARG A 244 -20.70 50.81 -45.12
C ARG A 244 -19.85 50.93 -43.86
N GLU A 245 -18.55 50.66 -43.96
CA GLU A 245 -17.64 50.79 -42.81
C GLU A 245 -17.57 52.23 -42.29
N ARG A 246 -17.58 53.21 -43.20
CA ARG A 246 -17.63 54.62 -42.86
C ARG A 246 -18.92 54.98 -42.11
N ASP A 247 -20.07 54.51 -42.58
CA ASP A 247 -21.36 54.82 -41.95
C ASP A 247 -21.50 54.15 -40.58
N LEU A 248 -21.02 52.91 -40.43
CA LEU A 248 -20.93 52.25 -39.14
C LEU A 248 -20.00 52.97 -38.17
N MET A 249 -18.83 53.44 -38.64
CA MET A 249 -17.91 54.23 -37.82
C MET A 249 -18.55 55.54 -37.36
N LEU A 250 -19.24 56.25 -38.27
CA LEU A 250 -19.94 57.49 -37.95
C LEU A 250 -21.11 57.27 -36.99
N SER A 251 -21.85 56.17 -37.13
CA SER A 251 -22.88 55.80 -36.15
C SER A 251 -22.28 55.51 -34.79
N ALA A 252 -21.21 54.72 -34.73
CA ALA A 252 -20.52 54.40 -33.49
C ALA A 252 -20.03 55.68 -32.78
N GLN A 253 -19.47 56.63 -33.54
CA GLN A 253 -19.08 57.94 -33.00
C GLN A 253 -20.28 58.70 -32.46
N ALA A 254 -21.40 58.76 -33.19
CA ALA A 254 -22.61 59.43 -32.73
C ALA A 254 -23.19 58.81 -31.45
N ARG A 255 -23.14 57.47 -31.32
CA ARG A 255 -23.53 56.76 -30.08
C ARG A 255 -22.61 57.08 -28.92
N GLN A 256 -21.30 57.12 -29.16
CA GLN A 256 -20.33 57.51 -28.14
C GLN A 256 -20.57 58.95 -27.66
N GLU A 257 -20.87 59.88 -28.56
CA GLU A 257 -21.22 61.26 -28.20
C GLU A 257 -22.52 61.32 -27.38
N VAL A 258 -23.51 60.47 -27.67
CA VAL A 258 -24.73 60.34 -26.86
C VAL A 258 -24.40 59.86 -25.43
N GLU A 259 -23.53 58.86 -25.29
CA GLU A 259 -23.08 58.39 -23.97
C GLU A 259 -22.36 59.50 -23.18
N GLU A 260 -21.51 60.29 -23.84
CA GLU A 260 -20.86 61.45 -23.23
C GLU A 260 -21.87 62.51 -22.76
N ILE A 261 -22.93 62.73 -23.54
CA ILE A 261 -24.04 63.63 -23.18
C ILE A 261 -24.83 63.11 -21.98
N ASP A 262 -25.16 61.82 -21.94
CA ASP A 262 -25.87 61.22 -20.81
C ASP A 262 -25.02 61.26 -19.54
N ALA A 263 -23.71 61.02 -19.64
CA ALA A 263 -22.77 61.23 -18.54
C ALA A 263 -22.72 62.69 -18.09
N ALA A 264 -22.80 63.66 -19.01
CA ALA A 264 -22.87 65.09 -18.67
C ALA A 264 -24.18 65.44 -17.94
N LEU A 265 -25.31 64.85 -18.35
CA LEU A 265 -26.60 65.00 -17.68
C LEU A 265 -26.60 64.41 -16.26
N GLU A 266 -25.86 63.33 -16.02
CA GLU A 266 -25.65 62.79 -14.67
C GLU A 266 -24.78 63.73 -13.82
N ARG A 267 -23.70 64.27 -14.38
CA ARG A 267 -22.85 65.25 -13.69
C ARG A 267 -23.58 66.53 -13.30
N LEU A 268 -24.59 66.92 -14.08
CA LEU A 268 -25.48 68.04 -13.74
C LEU A 268 -26.29 67.76 -12.46
N LYS A 269 -26.67 66.50 -12.23
CA LYS A 269 -27.37 66.08 -11.00
C LYS A 269 -26.42 65.99 -9.81
N THR A 270 -25.20 65.49 -10.01
CA THR A 270 -24.21 65.31 -8.94
C THR A 270 -23.39 66.55 -8.63
N GLY A 271 -23.55 67.64 -9.40
CA GLY A 271 -22.86 68.92 -9.19
C GLY A 271 -21.42 68.92 -9.63
N GLU A 272 -21.03 67.95 -10.45
CA GLU A 272 -19.68 67.83 -11.02
C GLU A 272 -19.58 68.41 -12.43
N TYR A 273 -20.70 68.91 -12.96
CA TYR A 273 -20.75 69.53 -14.27
C TYR A 273 -19.90 70.79 -14.34
N GLY A 274 -19.14 70.92 -15.42
CA GLY A 274 -18.27 72.06 -15.66
C GLY A 274 -16.92 72.01 -14.93
N TYR A 275 -16.54 70.90 -14.30
CA TYR A 275 -15.19 70.67 -13.78
C TYR A 275 -14.46 69.62 -14.60
N SER A 276 -13.16 69.82 -14.81
CA SER A 276 -12.33 68.86 -15.53
C SER A 276 -12.19 67.54 -14.77
N VAL A 277 -12.36 66.41 -15.45
CA VAL A 277 -12.13 65.08 -14.87
C VAL A 277 -10.65 64.84 -14.53
N HIS A 278 -9.75 65.50 -15.25
CA HIS A 278 -8.32 65.36 -15.09
C HIS A 278 -7.78 66.25 -13.96
N SER A 279 -7.94 67.56 -14.07
CA SER A 279 -7.40 68.53 -13.10
C SER A 279 -8.34 68.91 -11.97
N GLY A 280 -9.65 68.67 -12.10
CA GLY A 280 -10.65 69.19 -11.15
C GLY A 280 -10.86 70.71 -11.22
N MET A 281 -10.24 71.39 -12.20
CA MET A 281 -10.40 72.84 -12.38
C MET A 281 -11.71 73.18 -13.11
N PRO A 282 -12.29 74.37 -12.85
CA PRO A 282 -13.49 74.81 -13.55
C PRO A 282 -13.21 75.06 -15.05
N ILE A 283 -14.06 74.49 -15.89
CA ILE A 283 -14.03 74.64 -17.36
C ILE A 283 -14.60 76.02 -17.72
N PRO A 284 -13.95 76.80 -18.60
CA PRO A 284 -14.47 78.10 -19.03
C PRO A 284 -15.89 77.99 -19.61
N ARG A 285 -16.79 78.90 -19.19
CA ARG A 285 -18.19 78.93 -19.63
C ARG A 285 -18.36 79.00 -21.15
N GLU A 286 -17.47 79.71 -21.83
CA GLU A 286 -17.48 79.83 -23.30
C GLU A 286 -17.30 78.48 -23.99
N ARG A 287 -16.45 77.61 -23.42
CA ARG A 287 -16.24 76.25 -23.93
C ARG A 287 -17.47 75.38 -23.71
N LEU A 288 -18.07 75.43 -22.52
CA LEU A 288 -19.31 74.69 -22.25
C LEU A 288 -20.45 75.13 -23.18
N LYS A 289 -20.57 76.43 -23.47
CA LYS A 289 -21.53 76.93 -24.47
C LYS A 289 -21.29 76.40 -25.88
N ALA A 290 -20.03 76.13 -26.26
CA ALA A 290 -19.69 75.60 -27.58
C ALA A 290 -19.82 74.07 -27.64
N ILE A 291 -19.37 73.36 -26.61
CA ILE A 291 -19.37 71.90 -26.51
C ILE A 291 -19.84 71.51 -25.10
N PRO A 292 -21.15 71.33 -24.89
CA PRO A 292 -21.72 71.20 -23.54
C PRO A 292 -21.42 69.87 -22.85
N TRP A 293 -21.00 68.82 -23.57
CA TRP A 293 -20.66 67.51 -22.99
C TRP A 293 -19.17 67.36 -22.66
N THR A 294 -18.34 68.39 -22.90
CA THR A 294 -16.90 68.30 -22.70
C THR A 294 -16.51 68.10 -21.23
N THR A 295 -15.59 67.17 -21.00
CA THR A 295 -15.07 66.78 -19.68
C THR A 295 -13.72 67.40 -19.33
N GLU A 296 -13.14 68.14 -20.26
CA GLU A 296 -11.77 68.66 -20.18
C GLU A 296 -11.73 70.14 -20.56
N SER A 297 -10.73 70.85 -20.05
CA SER A 297 -10.44 72.23 -20.43
C SER A 297 -9.77 72.35 -21.80
N VAL A 298 -9.68 73.56 -22.35
CA VAL A 298 -8.94 73.84 -23.61
C VAL A 298 -7.47 73.49 -23.46
N GLN A 299 -6.87 73.86 -22.34
CA GLN A 299 -5.46 73.66 -22.10
C GLN A 299 -5.10 72.18 -21.97
N GLU A 300 -5.99 71.35 -21.42
CA GLU A 300 -5.80 69.89 -21.34
C GLU A 300 -5.95 69.24 -22.71
N ARG A 301 -7.02 69.61 -23.46
CA ARG A 301 -7.30 69.03 -24.77
C ARG A 301 -6.22 69.38 -25.82
N VAL A 302 -5.67 70.60 -25.76
CA VAL A 302 -4.60 71.07 -26.67
C VAL A 302 -3.22 70.64 -26.18
N GLY A 303 -3.02 70.59 -24.85
CA GLY A 303 -1.71 70.39 -24.23
C GLY A 303 -1.20 68.95 -24.25
N GLY A 304 -2.02 67.95 -24.61
CA GLY A 304 -1.57 66.57 -24.74
C GLY A 304 -0.84 66.05 -23.50
N ILE A 305 -1.16 66.56 -22.30
CA ILE A 305 -0.55 66.11 -21.06
C ILE A 305 -1.20 64.78 -20.68
N GLY A 306 -0.75 63.69 -21.32
CA GLY A 306 -1.13 62.34 -20.91
C GLY A 306 -1.34 61.27 -21.97
N ARG A 307 -0.54 61.24 -23.06
CA ARG A 307 -0.25 59.97 -23.75
C ARG A 307 1.22 59.64 -23.64
#